data_AF-A0A8J3HEH3-F1
#
_entry.id   AF-A0A8J3HEH3-F1
#
_cell.length_a   1.000
_cell.length_b   1.000
_cell.length_c   1.000
_cell.angle_alpha   90.00
_cell.angle_beta   90.00
_cell.angle_gamma   90.00
#
_symmetry.space_group_name_H-M   'P 1'
#
loop_
_entity.id
_entity.type
_entity.pdbx_description
1 polymer ?
#
loop_
_entity_poly.entity_id
_entity_poly.type
_entity_poly.pdbx_seq_one_letter_code
_entity_poly.pdbx_strand_id
1 'polypeptide(L)'
;MSSSSDSFRGYSAVSNILKNHRLARAISDAAWRQLRTMLEYKTAWHGRDLIVVDRWFPSTRLCSACGTLAQRMPLDVREWTCRCGSTHDRDVNAARNILAAGLAVTACGDGVRPQRESSRTGQSSAKQERPRATKGIPVL
;
A
#
# COMPACT_ATOMS: atom_id res chain seq x y z
N MET A 1 -22.12 -14.04 -14.43
CA MET A 1 -21.98 -13.85 -12.98
C MET A 1 -20.62 -14.39 -12.57
N SER A 2 -19.58 -13.59 -12.76
CA SER A 2 -18.20 -14.02 -12.56
C SER A 2 -17.75 -13.53 -11.19
N SER A 3 -17.93 -14.37 -10.18
CA SER A 3 -17.32 -14.17 -8.86
C SER A 3 -15.82 -14.40 -9.00
N SER A 4 -15.06 -13.32 -9.25
CA SER A 4 -13.62 -13.32 -9.05
C SER A 4 -13.36 -13.33 -7.55
N SER A 5 -13.42 -14.52 -6.94
CA SER A 5 -12.87 -14.78 -5.63
C SER A 5 -11.35 -14.73 -5.72
N ASP A 6 -10.80 -13.52 -5.85
CA ASP A 6 -9.37 -13.33 -5.67
C ASP A 6 -9.09 -13.55 -4.19
N SER A 7 -8.70 -14.78 -3.90
CA SER A 7 -8.42 -15.26 -2.57
C SER A 7 -7.22 -14.49 -2.06
N PHE A 8 -7.48 -13.44 -1.27
CA PHE A 8 -6.47 -12.69 -0.54
C PHE A 8 -5.81 -13.62 0.49
N ARG A 9 -4.95 -14.53 0.03
CA ARG A 9 -4.04 -15.34 0.84
C ARG A 9 -2.95 -14.42 1.39
N GLY A 10 -3.35 -13.54 2.29
CA GLY A 10 -2.53 -12.56 2.98
C GLY A 10 -1.92 -13.14 4.25
N TYR A 11 -0.73 -13.73 4.07
CA TYR A 11 0.34 -13.96 5.02
C TYR A 11 0.21 -13.42 6.45
N SER A 12 0.54 -14.31 7.38
CA SER A 12 0.78 -14.09 8.81
C SER A 12 2.01 -13.18 9.06
N ALA A 13 1.89 -11.89 8.75
CA ALA A 13 2.83 -10.81 9.06
C ALA A 13 3.31 -10.81 10.51
N VAL A 14 2.35 -11.06 11.40
CA VAL A 14 2.48 -10.99 12.85
C VAL A 14 3.45 -12.07 13.37
N SER A 15 3.48 -13.27 12.77
CA SER A 15 4.39 -14.32 13.22
C SER A 15 5.87 -13.97 13.02
N ASN A 16 6.21 -13.10 12.07
CA ASN A 16 7.59 -12.66 11.91
C ASN A 16 8.03 -11.67 13.00
N ILE A 17 7.15 -10.76 13.43
CA ILE A 17 7.47 -9.82 14.51
C ILE A 17 7.46 -10.49 15.90
N LEU A 18 6.74 -11.60 16.05
CA LEU A 18 6.75 -12.44 17.27
C LEU A 18 8.06 -13.19 17.50
N LYS A 19 8.96 -13.28 16.50
CA LYS A 19 10.28 -13.91 16.66
C LYS A 19 11.22 -13.11 17.58
N ASN A 20 10.91 -11.83 17.84
CA ASN A 20 11.66 -11.04 18.80
C ASN A 20 11.18 -11.34 20.23
N HIS A 21 11.90 -12.20 20.95
CA HIS A 21 11.55 -12.60 22.31
C HIS A 21 11.41 -11.45 23.32
N ARG A 22 12.10 -10.31 23.10
CA ARG A 22 11.97 -9.13 23.97
C ARG A 22 10.63 -8.42 23.80
N LEU A 23 10.02 -8.50 22.61
CA LEU A 23 8.79 -7.79 22.26
C LEU A 23 7.59 -8.72 22.07
N ALA A 24 7.80 -10.03 22.00
CA ALA A 24 6.78 -11.03 21.67
C ALA A 24 5.53 -10.95 22.57
N ARG A 25 5.73 -10.72 23.88
CA ARG A 25 4.62 -10.56 24.82
C ARG A 25 3.79 -9.31 24.52
N ALA A 26 4.43 -8.15 24.45
CA ALA A 26 3.75 -6.88 24.15
C ALA A 26 3.05 -6.90 22.77
N ILE A 27 3.64 -7.55 21.77
CA ILE A 27 3.04 -7.72 20.45
C ILE A 27 1.82 -8.66 20.51
N SER A 28 1.89 -9.72 21.30
CA SER A 28 0.77 -10.65 21.50
C SER A 28 -0.40 -9.96 22.20
N ASP A 29 -0.11 -9.21 23.27
CA ASP A 29 -1.11 -8.50 24.07
C ASP A 29 -1.86 -7.42 23.24
N ALA A 30 -1.21 -6.85 22.23
CA ALA A 30 -1.82 -5.89 21.31
C ALA A 30 -2.83 -6.52 20.32
N ALA A 31 -2.94 -7.85 20.25
CA ALA A 31 -3.96 -8.58 19.50
C ALA A 31 -4.12 -8.17 18.01
N TRP A 32 -3.02 -7.84 17.32
CA TRP A 32 -3.03 -7.30 15.94
C TRP A 32 -3.81 -8.13 14.92
N ARG A 33 -3.80 -9.47 15.05
CA ARG A 33 -4.60 -10.34 14.20
C ARG A 33 -6.09 -10.15 14.43
N GLN A 34 -6.50 -10.07 15.68
CA GLN A 34 -7.90 -9.89 16.05
C GLN A 34 -8.42 -8.53 15.61
N LEU A 35 -7.60 -7.47 15.73
CA LEU A 35 -7.93 -6.16 15.17
C LEU A 35 -8.25 -6.27 13.66
N ARG A 36 -7.39 -6.97 12.89
CA ARG A 36 -7.61 -7.16 11.46
C ARG A 36 -8.90 -7.92 11.16
N THR A 37 -9.13 -9.04 11.86
CA THR A 37 -10.35 -9.84 11.70
C THR A 37 -11.61 -9.05 12.04
N MET A 38 -11.57 -8.22 13.08
CA MET A 38 -12.71 -7.39 13.46
C MET A 38 -13.00 -6.31 12.41
N LEU A 39 -11.96 -5.70 11.83
CA LEU A 39 -12.13 -4.75 10.72
C LEU A 39 -12.76 -5.42 9.50
N GLU A 40 -12.27 -6.59 9.08
CA GLU A 40 -12.83 -7.35 7.95
C GLU A 40 -14.31 -7.69 8.19
N TYR A 41 -14.61 -8.21 9.38
CA TYR A 41 -15.98 -8.51 9.78
C TYR A 41 -16.89 -7.27 9.74
N LYS A 42 -16.49 -6.18 10.42
CA LYS A 42 -17.34 -4.99 10.55
C LYS A 42 -17.51 -4.23 9.24
N THR A 43 -16.46 -4.15 8.41
CA THR A 43 -16.56 -3.49 7.10
C THR A 43 -17.48 -4.27 6.16
N ALA A 44 -17.38 -5.60 6.13
CA ALA A 44 -18.30 -6.45 5.38
C ALA A 44 -19.75 -6.29 5.85
N TRP A 45 -19.99 -6.25 7.18
CA TRP A 45 -21.33 -6.02 7.72
C TRP A 45 -21.91 -4.67 7.25
N HIS A 46 -21.13 -3.61 7.26
CA HIS A 46 -21.60 -2.28 6.85
C HIS A 46 -21.52 -2.01 5.33
N GLY A 47 -21.17 -2.99 4.50
CA GLY A 47 -21.01 -2.80 3.06
C GLY A 47 -19.93 -1.76 2.72
N ARG A 48 -18.82 -1.75 3.47
CA ARG A 48 -17.68 -0.86 3.28
C ARG A 48 -16.48 -1.64 2.76
N ASP A 49 -15.67 -0.99 1.95
CA ASP A 49 -14.40 -1.56 1.50
C ASP A 49 -13.31 -1.40 2.55
N LEU A 50 -12.51 -2.45 2.71
CA LEU A 50 -11.34 -2.46 3.58
C LEU A 50 -10.06 -2.60 2.77
N ILE A 51 -9.36 -1.48 2.59
CA ILE A 51 -8.14 -1.42 1.81
C ILE A 51 -6.94 -1.63 2.74
N VAL A 52 -6.06 -2.57 2.37
CA VAL A 52 -4.81 -2.84 3.08
C VAL A 52 -3.66 -2.21 2.33
N VAL A 53 -2.99 -1.27 2.98
CA VAL A 53 -1.72 -0.71 2.48
C VAL A 53 -0.58 -1.68 2.79
N ASP A 54 0.39 -1.79 1.88
CA ASP A 54 1.55 -2.67 2.06
C ASP A 54 2.35 -2.32 3.32
N ARG A 55 2.90 -3.37 3.96
CA ARG A 55 3.64 -3.25 5.22
C ARG A 55 4.89 -2.38 5.11
N TRP A 56 5.55 -2.39 3.95
CA TRP A 56 6.80 -1.68 3.72
C TRP A 56 6.57 -0.27 3.16
N PHE A 57 5.32 0.14 3.00
CA PHE A 57 4.99 1.51 2.63
C PHE A 57 5.57 2.48 3.68
N PRO A 58 6.42 3.45 3.29
CA PRO A 58 7.17 4.28 4.22
C PRO A 58 6.34 5.44 4.79
N SER A 59 5.15 5.14 5.34
CA SER A 59 4.17 6.15 5.77
C SER A 59 4.72 7.17 6.76
N THR A 60 5.60 6.78 7.68
CA THR A 60 6.21 7.68 8.68
C THR A 60 7.36 8.52 8.13
N ARG A 61 8.02 8.07 7.05
CA ARG A 61 9.19 8.74 6.45
C ARG A 61 8.85 9.58 5.22
N LEU A 62 7.76 9.27 4.55
CA LEU A 62 7.28 10.03 3.40
C LEU A 62 6.71 11.36 3.87
N CYS A 63 7.17 12.47 3.30
CA CYS A 63 6.56 13.77 3.56
C CYS A 63 5.18 13.82 2.90
N SER A 64 4.11 13.98 3.68
CA SER A 64 2.75 14.13 3.13
C SER A 64 2.55 15.42 2.33
N ALA A 65 3.43 16.42 2.47
CA ALA A 65 3.32 17.69 1.73
C ALA A 65 4.04 17.66 0.37
N CYS A 66 5.20 17.01 0.26
CA CYS A 66 6.03 17.05 -0.95
C CYS A 66 6.46 15.68 -1.49
N GLY A 67 6.10 14.57 -0.84
CA GLY A 67 6.45 13.21 -1.26
C GLY A 67 7.93 12.84 -1.07
N THR A 68 8.76 13.70 -0.51
CA THR A 68 10.17 13.38 -0.26
C THR A 68 10.32 12.40 0.91
N LEU A 69 11.21 11.41 0.78
CA LEU A 69 11.53 10.46 1.85
C LEU A 69 12.61 11.02 2.80
N ALA A 70 12.33 10.98 4.09
CA ALA A 70 13.33 11.19 5.13
C ALA A 70 14.35 10.02 5.16
N GLN A 71 15.62 10.34 5.40
CA GLN A 71 16.70 9.33 5.46
C GLN A 71 16.49 8.32 6.60
N ARG A 72 16.18 8.80 7.81
CA ARG A 72 15.99 7.96 9.01
C ARG A 72 14.86 8.52 9.86
N MET A 73 14.13 7.62 10.52
CA MET A 73 13.05 7.94 11.46
C MET A 73 13.10 6.95 12.63
N PRO A 74 14.04 7.11 13.58
CA PRO A 74 14.14 6.25 14.76
C PRO A 74 12.95 6.49 15.71
N LEU A 75 12.52 5.50 16.50
CA LEU A 75 11.20 5.50 17.17
C LEU A 75 10.92 6.69 18.12
N ASP A 76 11.94 7.34 18.65
CA ASP A 76 11.89 8.50 19.54
C ASP A 76 11.53 9.83 18.86
N VAL A 77 11.72 9.97 17.54
CA VAL A 77 11.45 11.23 16.81
C VAL A 77 9.95 11.49 16.55
N ARG A 78 9.23 12.06 17.51
CA ARG A 78 7.78 12.29 17.39
C ARG A 78 7.41 13.40 16.41
N GLU A 79 8.25 14.43 16.28
CA GLU A 79 8.08 15.52 15.33
C GLU A 79 9.33 15.70 14.46
N TRP A 80 9.14 16.10 13.21
CA TRP A 80 10.25 16.39 12.30
C TRP A 80 9.86 17.44 11.26
N THR A 81 10.84 18.19 10.78
CA THR A 81 10.67 19.18 9.71
C THR A 81 11.28 18.65 8.43
N CYS A 82 10.47 18.60 7.36
CA CYS A 82 10.93 18.23 6.03
C CYS A 82 11.74 19.36 5.40
N ARG A 83 12.62 19.03 4.44
CA ARG A 83 13.39 20.02 3.67
C ARG A 83 12.51 20.97 2.86
N CYS A 84 11.27 20.57 2.54
CA CYS A 84 10.30 21.47 1.91
C CYS A 84 9.71 22.52 2.87
N GLY A 85 10.09 22.50 4.16
CA GLY A 85 9.65 23.45 5.18
C GLY A 85 8.45 23.01 6.00
N SER A 86 7.79 21.89 5.67
CA SER A 86 6.65 21.41 6.47
C SER A 86 7.11 20.68 7.73
N THR A 87 6.55 21.06 8.87
CA THR A 87 6.68 20.33 10.14
C THR A 87 5.58 19.29 10.27
N HIS A 88 5.95 18.11 10.75
CA HIS A 88 5.08 16.95 10.86
C HIS A 88 5.13 16.36 12.26
N ASP A 89 3.96 16.14 12.86
CA ASP A 89 3.79 15.02 13.80
C ASP A 89 3.85 13.71 13.01
N ARG A 90 4.62 12.74 13.52
CA ARG A 90 4.87 11.47 12.84
C ARG A 90 3.59 10.71 12.53
N ASP A 91 2.68 10.61 13.50
CA ASP A 91 1.51 9.73 13.38
C ASP A 91 0.45 10.39 12.49
N VAL A 92 0.27 11.71 12.60
CA VAL A 92 -0.58 12.50 11.69
C VAL A 92 -0.07 12.41 10.26
N ASN A 93 1.25 12.53 10.05
CA ASN A 93 1.85 12.38 8.73
C ASN A 93 1.66 10.96 8.17
N ALA A 94 1.87 9.94 9.00
CA ALA A 94 1.65 8.55 8.61
C ALA A 94 0.19 8.28 8.22
N ALA A 95 -0.77 8.82 8.98
CA ALA A 95 -2.20 8.71 8.67
C ALA A 95 -2.54 9.36 7.32
N ARG A 96 -2.03 10.57 7.05
CA ARG A 96 -2.20 11.25 5.74
C ARG A 96 -1.66 10.42 4.59
N ASN A 97 -0.48 9.85 4.75
CA ASN A 97 0.14 9.01 3.72
C ASN A 97 -0.63 7.69 3.52
N ILE A 98 -1.11 7.06 4.58
CA ILE A 98 -1.93 5.83 4.49
C ILE A 98 -3.25 6.12 3.78
N LEU A 99 -3.90 7.25 4.09
CA LEU A 99 -5.11 7.69 3.39
C LEU A 99 -4.85 7.89 1.89
N ALA A 100 -3.79 8.62 1.54
CA ALA A 100 -3.42 8.85 0.15
C ALA A 100 -3.13 7.53 -0.60
N ALA A 101 -2.40 6.62 0.04
CA ALA A 101 -2.12 5.29 -0.52
C ALA A 101 -3.40 4.47 -0.70
N GLY A 102 -4.31 4.47 0.27
CA GLY A 102 -5.58 3.77 0.17
C GLY A 102 -6.47 4.29 -0.95
N LEU A 103 -6.59 5.62 -1.08
CA LEU A 103 -7.35 6.26 -2.16
C LEU A 103 -6.77 5.95 -3.55
N ALA A 104 -5.44 5.87 -3.66
CA ALA A 104 -4.78 5.50 -4.91
C ALA A 104 -5.17 4.07 -5.36
N VAL A 105 -5.30 3.12 -4.44
CA VAL A 105 -5.79 1.75 -4.77
C VAL A 105 -7.21 1.80 -5.31
N THR A 106 -8.09 2.57 -4.66
CA THR A 106 -9.49 2.69 -5.08
C THR A 106 -9.61 3.30 -6.49
N ALA A 107 -8.82 4.34 -6.77
CA ALA A 107 -8.90 5.08 -8.02
C ALA A 107 -8.24 4.36 -9.20
N CYS A 108 -7.11 3.69 -8.97
CA CYS A 108 -6.28 3.12 -10.05
C CYS A 108 -6.37 1.60 -10.18
N GLY A 109 -6.94 0.89 -9.20
CA GLY A 109 -6.97 -0.58 -9.16
C GLY A 109 -5.60 -1.23 -8.92
N ASP A 110 -4.52 -0.45 -8.86
CA ASP A 110 -3.18 -0.93 -8.57
C ASP A 110 -2.98 -1.11 -7.06
N GLY A 111 -2.64 -2.33 -6.64
CA GLY A 111 -2.24 -2.58 -5.26
C GLY A 111 -0.99 -1.78 -4.90
N VAL A 112 -0.93 -1.19 -3.69
CA VAL A 112 0.24 -0.43 -3.20
C VAL A 112 1.40 -1.35 -2.85
N ARG A 113 1.84 -2.23 -3.76
CA ARG A 113 3.07 -2.99 -3.58
C ARG A 113 4.21 -2.13 -4.10
N PRO A 114 5.14 -1.65 -3.26
CA PRO A 114 6.31 -0.96 -3.80
C PRO A 114 7.03 -1.91 -4.75
N GLN A 115 7.36 -1.45 -5.96
CA GLN A 115 8.24 -2.21 -6.84
C GLN A 115 9.55 -2.43 -6.08
N ARG A 116 9.85 -3.70 -5.78
CA ARG A 116 11.23 -4.08 -5.47
C ARG A 116 12.01 -3.83 -6.74
N GLU A 117 12.92 -2.86 -6.73
CA GLU A 117 14.03 -2.82 -7.68
C GLU A 117 14.87 -4.08 -7.46
N SER A 118 14.47 -5.15 -8.11
CA SER A 118 15.30 -6.31 -8.35
C SER A 118 15.09 -6.68 -9.81
N SER A 119 16.22 -6.83 -10.51
CA SER A 119 16.39 -7.21 -11.91
C SER A 119 16.04 -6.15 -12.97
N ARG A 120 17.11 -5.49 -13.45
CA ARG A 120 17.28 -5.22 -14.88
C ARG A 120 16.80 -6.46 -15.64
N THR A 121 15.71 -6.34 -16.41
CA THR A 121 15.45 -6.91 -17.74
C THR A 121 13.94 -6.75 -18.02
N GLY A 122 13.57 -6.06 -19.12
CA GLY A 122 12.27 -6.27 -19.78
C GLY A 122 11.32 -5.08 -19.84
N GLN A 123 11.49 -4.26 -20.89
CA GLN A 123 10.47 -3.52 -21.67
C GLN A 123 9.51 -2.55 -20.96
N SER A 124 9.69 -1.25 -21.23
CA SER A 124 8.70 -0.21 -21.01
C SER A 124 7.41 -0.50 -21.81
N SER A 125 6.24 -0.34 -21.17
CA SER A 125 4.95 -0.31 -21.85
C SER A 125 4.91 0.83 -22.88
N ALA A 126 5.21 0.50 -24.14
CA ALA A 126 4.92 1.40 -25.24
C ALA A 126 3.40 1.41 -25.48
N LYS A 127 2.84 2.61 -25.55
CA LYS A 127 1.47 2.89 -25.99
C LYS A 127 1.19 2.14 -27.30
N GLN A 128 0.34 1.11 -27.25
CA GLN A 128 -0.15 0.47 -28.47
C GLN A 128 -1.19 1.39 -29.11
N GLU A 129 -0.79 2.09 -30.16
CA GLU A 129 -1.75 2.67 -31.11
C GLU A 129 -2.26 1.55 -32.02
N ARG A 130 -3.59 1.42 -32.12
CA ARG A 130 -4.25 0.37 -32.90
C ARG A 130 -4.00 0.63 -34.39
N PRO A 131 -3.56 -0.37 -35.19
CA PRO A 131 -3.42 -0.16 -36.63
C PRO A 131 -4.79 0.11 -37.27
N ARG A 132 -4.81 1.07 -38.19
CA ARG A 132 -5.99 1.43 -39.00
C ARG A 132 -6.39 0.24 -39.87
N ALA A 133 -7.63 -0.22 -39.74
CA ALA A 133 -8.18 -1.30 -40.55
C ALA A 133 -8.27 -0.87 -42.03
N THR A 134 -7.45 -1.45 -42.89
CA THR A 134 -7.62 -1.32 -44.35
C THR A 134 -8.72 -2.27 -44.79
N LYS A 135 -9.90 -1.73 -45.15
CA LYS A 135 -10.90 -2.50 -45.89
C LYS A 135 -10.37 -2.69 -47.32
N GLY A 136 -9.87 -3.88 -47.62
CA GLY A 136 -9.73 -4.34 -49.00
C GLY A 136 -11.13 -4.54 -49.58
N ILE A 137 -11.44 -3.81 -50.65
CA ILE A 137 -12.66 -3.98 -51.46
C ILE A 137 -12.43 -5.22 -52.34
N PRO A 138 -13.33 -6.21 -52.39
CA PRO A 138 -13.22 -7.27 -53.38
C PRO A 138 -13.58 -6.69 -54.75
N VAL A 139 -12.67 -6.79 -55.72
CA VAL A 139 -12.98 -6.59 -57.13
C VAL A 139 -13.25 -7.96 -57.74
N LEU A 140 -14.31 -8.00 -58.55
CA LEU A 140 -14.98 -9.14 -59.19
C LEU A 140 -14.06 -10.24 -59.74
#